data_AF-A0A0F0IE89-F1
#
_entry.id   AF-A0A0F0IE89-F1
#
_cell.length_a   1.000
_cell.length_b   1.000
_cell.length_c   1.000
_cell.angle_alpha   90.00
_cell.angle_beta   90.00
_cell.angle_gamma   90.00
#
_symmetry.space_group_name_H-M   'P 1'
#
loop_
_entity.id
_entity.type
_entity.pdbx_description
1 polymer ?
#
loop_
_entity_poly.entity_id
_entity_poly.type
_entity_poly.pdbx_seq_one_letter_code
_entity_poly.pdbx_strand_id
1 'polypeptide(L)'
;MYHLRDSLLSPSPKAPLYWRTGDGVDSLEGYLHSLWHMYYQLGLHTSHETPDQDRLVLDIIRIQGKGPLTRPVSGVYGIDIARTVEGTLWNDLPFLVTDMTEFWINNCAPMAGAQRLNFASFLAKLASTRICEDRMCQIALILFRTTFEEGRDLRTTEEPDKEEPGRSMRTLDLVHLLPAAFAWIKEAGQNLIQLSDVFWNDCPSTIGQLTRY
;
A
#
# COMPACT_ATOMS: atom_id res chain seq x y z
N MET A 1 -16.97 9.37 -6.57
CA MET A 1 -15.75 8.54 -6.68
C MET A 1 -14.82 9.01 -7.79
N TYR A 2 -15.22 8.99 -9.07
CA TYR A 2 -14.38 9.45 -10.19
C TYR A 2 -13.90 10.92 -10.06
N HIS A 3 -14.73 11.81 -9.51
CA HIS A 3 -14.37 13.22 -9.34
C HIS A 3 -13.19 13.52 -8.39
N LEU A 4 -12.88 12.68 -7.39
CA LEU A 4 -11.74 12.89 -6.49
C LEU A 4 -10.44 12.36 -7.11
N ARG A 5 -10.52 11.17 -7.76
CA ARG A 5 -9.45 10.61 -8.59
C ARG A 5 -9.06 11.61 -9.68
N ASP A 6 -10.01 12.11 -10.45
CA ASP A 6 -9.76 13.09 -11.51
C ASP A 6 -9.29 14.45 -10.96
N SER A 7 -9.73 14.86 -9.77
CA SER A 7 -9.27 16.12 -9.17
C SER A 7 -7.80 16.08 -8.72
N LEU A 8 -7.27 14.91 -8.34
CA LEU A 8 -5.87 14.72 -7.96
C LEU A 8 -4.97 14.29 -9.15
N LEU A 9 -5.55 13.71 -10.20
CA LEU A 9 -4.82 13.17 -11.36
C LEU A 9 -4.89 14.04 -12.63
N SER A 10 -5.81 15.00 -12.74
CA SER A 10 -5.98 15.90 -13.90
C SER A 10 -4.81 16.88 -14.11
N PRO A 11 -4.39 17.17 -15.35
CA PRO A 11 -3.41 18.21 -15.67
C PRO A 11 -3.99 19.65 -15.72
N SER A 12 -5.23 19.89 -15.25
CA SER A 12 -5.85 21.23 -15.28
C SER A 12 -6.88 21.45 -14.15
N PRO A 13 -7.09 22.72 -13.73
CA PRO A 13 -6.41 23.39 -12.65
C PRO A 13 -7.08 23.02 -11.31
N LYS A 14 -6.79 21.84 -10.75
CA LYS A 14 -6.94 21.59 -9.31
C LYS A 14 -5.64 21.53 -8.51
N ALA A 15 -4.57 21.96 -9.18
CA ALA A 15 -3.41 22.64 -8.62
C ALA A 15 -3.66 23.95 -7.77
N PRO A 16 -4.82 24.64 -7.71
CA PRO A 16 -4.98 25.92 -7.02
C PRO A 16 -4.82 25.94 -5.53
N LEU A 17 -4.99 24.84 -4.82
CA LEU A 17 -4.83 24.94 -3.37
C LEU A 17 -3.36 25.08 -2.98
N TYR A 18 -2.45 24.40 -3.70
CA TYR A 18 -1.01 24.56 -3.46
C TYR A 18 -0.43 25.83 -4.11
N TRP A 19 -1.00 26.32 -5.23
CA TRP A 19 -0.46 27.52 -5.90
C TRP A 19 -1.01 28.85 -5.37
N ARG A 20 -2.22 28.86 -4.80
CA ARG A 20 -2.96 30.10 -4.48
C ARG A 20 -2.90 30.48 -3.00
N THR A 21 -2.59 29.52 -2.14
CA THR A 21 -2.47 29.67 -0.69
C THR A 21 -1.04 29.33 -0.37
N GLY A 22 -0.28 30.20 0.30
CA GLY A 22 1.10 29.94 0.71
C GLY A 22 1.24 28.83 1.76
N ASP A 23 0.34 27.85 1.77
CA ASP A 23 0.32 26.74 2.71
C ASP A 23 1.44 25.76 2.38
N GLY A 24 2.09 25.28 3.44
CA GLY A 24 3.18 24.30 3.35
C GLY A 24 2.68 22.94 2.85
N VAL A 25 3.63 22.09 2.46
CA VAL A 25 3.38 20.71 2.04
C VAL A 25 2.62 19.91 3.12
N ASP A 26 2.76 20.30 4.39
CA ASP A 26 2.05 19.73 5.55
C ASP A 26 0.52 19.76 5.39
N SER A 27 -0.02 20.76 4.68
CA SER A 27 -1.46 20.85 4.39
C SER A 27 -1.97 19.74 3.43
N LEU A 28 -1.05 19.07 2.73
CA LEU A 28 -1.36 18.01 1.76
C LEU A 28 -1.43 16.62 2.39
N GLU A 29 -0.86 16.43 3.58
CA GLU A 29 -0.75 15.12 4.25
C GLU A 29 -2.12 14.43 4.38
N GLY A 30 -3.14 15.12 4.88
CA GLY A 30 -4.49 14.56 5.01
C GLY A 30 -5.11 14.15 3.66
N TYR A 31 -4.77 14.82 2.57
CA TYR A 31 -5.21 14.44 1.23
C TYR A 31 -4.47 13.20 0.71
N LEU A 32 -3.21 13.00 1.09
CA LEU A 32 -2.43 11.82 0.72
C LEU A 32 -2.97 10.58 1.42
N HIS A 33 -3.21 10.64 2.73
CA HIS A 33 -3.85 9.54 3.45
C HIS A 33 -5.25 9.22 2.87
N SER A 34 -6.02 10.24 2.51
CA SER A 34 -7.33 10.06 1.85
C SER A 34 -7.20 9.38 0.48
N LEU A 35 -6.14 9.70 -0.28
CA LEU A 35 -5.85 9.06 -1.57
C LEU A 35 -5.46 7.59 -1.39
N TRP A 36 -4.59 7.26 -0.44
CA TRP A 36 -4.19 5.88 -0.17
C TRP A 36 -5.35 5.05 0.38
N HIS A 37 -6.17 5.64 1.24
CA HIS A 37 -7.42 5.02 1.67
C HIS A 37 -8.36 4.71 0.50
N MET A 38 -8.43 5.59 -0.51
CA MET A 38 -9.21 5.31 -1.72
C MET A 38 -8.67 4.08 -2.48
N TYR A 39 -7.35 3.99 -2.68
CA TYR A 39 -6.75 2.83 -3.35
C TYR A 39 -6.90 1.55 -2.54
N TYR A 40 -6.85 1.63 -1.21
CA TYR A 40 -7.18 0.52 -0.33
C TYR A 40 -8.62 0.03 -0.56
N GLN A 41 -9.60 0.93 -0.54
CA GLN A 41 -11.00 0.57 -0.81
C GLN A 41 -11.20 -0.02 -2.20
N LEU A 42 -10.53 0.52 -3.22
CA LEU A 42 -10.58 -0.02 -4.57
C LEU A 42 -9.91 -1.40 -4.66
N GLY A 43 -8.76 -1.59 -4.01
CA GLY A 43 -8.04 -2.87 -3.96
C GLY A 43 -8.82 -3.98 -3.27
N LEU A 44 -9.62 -3.65 -2.25
CA LEU A 44 -10.51 -4.59 -1.58
C LEU A 44 -11.65 -5.09 -2.48
N HIS A 45 -12.28 -4.18 -3.20
CA HIS A 45 -13.54 -4.44 -3.92
C HIS A 45 -13.34 -4.79 -5.39
N THR A 46 -12.12 -4.66 -5.92
CA THR A 46 -11.79 -5.06 -7.28
C THR A 46 -11.25 -6.48 -7.29
N SER A 47 -11.90 -7.37 -8.04
CA SER A 47 -11.47 -8.77 -8.12
C SER A 47 -10.06 -8.89 -8.69
N HIS A 48 -9.23 -9.69 -8.02
CA HIS A 48 -7.84 -9.94 -8.42
C HIS A 48 -7.69 -10.65 -9.78
N GLU A 49 -8.74 -11.34 -10.24
CA GLU A 49 -8.78 -12.04 -11.52
C GLU A 49 -9.05 -11.10 -12.69
N THR A 50 -9.47 -9.86 -12.41
CA THR A 50 -9.85 -8.89 -13.45
C THR A 50 -8.70 -7.95 -13.78
N PRO A 51 -8.58 -7.53 -15.05
CA PRO A 51 -7.59 -6.53 -15.45
C PRO A 51 -7.84 -5.14 -14.82
N ASP A 52 -9.02 -4.93 -14.23
CA ASP A 52 -9.33 -3.69 -13.51
C ASP A 52 -8.43 -3.49 -12.28
N GLN A 53 -8.01 -4.59 -11.63
CA GLN A 53 -7.06 -4.48 -10.52
C GLN A 53 -5.68 -4.02 -11.00
N ASP A 54 -5.23 -4.49 -12.17
CA ASP A 54 -3.96 -4.08 -12.77
C ASP A 54 -3.99 -2.60 -13.17
N ARG A 55 -5.16 -2.07 -13.56
CA ARG A 55 -5.34 -0.64 -13.83
C ARG A 55 -5.09 0.21 -12.59
N LEU A 56 -5.51 -0.23 -11.41
CA LEU A 56 -5.25 0.48 -10.15
C LEU A 56 -3.74 0.56 -9.87
N VAL A 57 -3.02 -0.54 -10.09
CA VAL A 57 -1.56 -0.61 -9.97
C VAL A 57 -0.90 0.37 -10.95
N LEU A 58 -1.29 0.31 -12.22
CA LEU A 58 -0.79 1.22 -13.26
C LEU A 58 -1.08 2.68 -12.96
N ASP A 59 -2.21 3.00 -12.33
CA ASP A 59 -2.54 4.37 -11.93
C ASP A 59 -1.52 4.91 -10.91
N ILE A 60 -1.14 4.11 -9.91
CA ILE A 60 -0.14 4.49 -8.91
C ILE A 60 1.25 4.62 -9.56
N ILE A 61 1.63 3.69 -10.44
CA ILE A 61 2.90 3.80 -11.18
C ILE A 61 2.91 5.07 -12.04
N ARG A 62 1.79 5.43 -12.67
CA ARG A 62 1.67 6.67 -13.46
C ARG A 62 1.77 7.92 -12.58
N ILE A 63 1.26 7.88 -11.35
CA ILE A 63 1.49 8.95 -10.36
C ILE A 63 2.99 9.06 -10.12
N GLN A 64 3.67 7.93 -9.87
CA GLN A 64 5.11 7.92 -9.64
C GLN A 64 5.91 8.50 -10.82
N GLY A 65 5.53 8.06 -12.03
CA GLY A 65 6.15 8.45 -13.28
C GLY A 65 5.97 9.92 -13.67
N LYS A 66 5.14 10.69 -12.95
CA LYS A 66 5.09 12.16 -13.10
C LYS A 66 6.36 12.83 -12.54
N GLY A 67 7.10 12.14 -11.69
CA GLY A 67 8.27 12.67 -11.01
C GLY A 67 7.91 13.74 -9.97
N PRO A 68 8.92 14.34 -9.32
CA PRO A 68 8.74 15.29 -8.23
C PRO A 68 7.72 16.39 -8.52
N LEU A 69 6.78 16.63 -7.60
CA LEU A 69 5.95 17.83 -7.70
C LEU A 69 6.81 19.07 -7.49
N THR A 70 6.81 19.96 -8.47
CA THR A 70 7.59 21.20 -8.44
C THR A 70 6.71 22.44 -8.57
N ARG A 71 7.14 23.54 -7.95
CA ARG A 71 6.56 24.87 -8.17
C ARG A 71 7.65 25.91 -8.42
N PRO A 72 7.40 26.91 -9.28
CA PRO A 72 8.30 28.04 -9.43
C PRO A 72 8.24 28.92 -8.17
N VAL A 73 9.40 29.40 -7.72
CA VAL A 73 9.53 30.36 -6.61
C VAL A 73 9.73 31.77 -7.18
N SER A 74 9.13 32.78 -6.55
CA SER A 74 9.38 34.19 -6.87
C SER A 74 10.85 34.55 -6.62
N GLY A 75 11.66 34.57 -7.67
CA GLY A 75 13.12 34.82 -7.61
C GLY A 75 13.81 34.47 -8.92
N VAL A 76 15.14 34.68 -8.99
CA VAL A 76 15.87 34.69 -10.27
C VAL A 76 15.94 33.30 -10.93
N TYR A 77 16.05 32.18 -10.18
CA TYR A 77 15.97 30.80 -10.73
C TYR A 77 15.69 29.75 -9.62
N GLY A 78 14.54 29.80 -8.96
CA GLY A 78 14.19 28.84 -7.90
C GLY A 78 13.08 27.89 -8.31
N ILE A 79 13.36 26.58 -8.37
CA ILE A 79 12.33 25.53 -8.37
C ILE A 79 12.25 24.98 -6.96
N ASP A 80 11.06 25.04 -6.35
CA ASP A 80 10.77 24.39 -5.08
C ASP A 80 10.16 23.02 -5.35
N ILE A 81 10.63 22.00 -4.62
CA ILE A 81 10.18 20.61 -4.75
C ILE A 81 9.35 20.29 -3.51
N ALA A 82 8.11 19.84 -3.70
CA ALA A 82 7.25 19.47 -2.59
C ALA A 82 7.79 18.21 -1.90
N ARG A 83 8.20 18.36 -0.64
CA ARG A 83 8.71 17.27 0.21
C ARG A 83 7.89 17.19 1.48
N THR A 84 7.51 15.98 1.85
CA THR A 84 7.00 15.64 3.18
C THR A 84 8.16 15.10 4.03
N VAL A 85 7.88 14.78 5.29
CA VAL A 85 8.84 14.07 6.17
C VAL A 85 9.22 12.67 5.65
N GLU A 86 8.36 12.05 4.83
CA GLU A 86 8.57 10.71 4.28
C GLU A 86 9.16 10.70 2.85
N GLY A 87 9.30 11.87 2.21
CA GLY A 87 9.95 11.97 0.91
C GLY A 87 9.38 13.02 -0.03
N THR A 88 9.85 12.96 -1.26
CA THR A 88 9.46 13.84 -2.37
C THR A 88 8.12 13.38 -2.95
N LEU A 89 7.17 14.31 -3.00
CA LEU A 89 5.84 14.04 -3.51
C LEU A 89 5.88 13.55 -4.96
N TRP A 90 5.11 12.51 -5.25
CA TRP A 90 5.06 11.79 -6.53
C TRP A 90 6.33 11.06 -6.96
N ASN A 91 7.49 11.27 -6.34
CA ASN A 91 8.64 10.41 -6.59
C ASN A 91 8.67 9.22 -5.62
N ASP A 92 8.57 9.55 -4.33
CA ASP A 92 8.75 8.58 -3.24
C ASP A 92 7.41 8.04 -2.72
N LEU A 93 6.29 8.63 -3.18
CA LEU A 93 4.91 8.30 -2.79
C LEU A 93 4.76 8.23 -1.26
N PRO A 94 4.96 9.37 -0.57
CA PRO A 94 4.93 9.42 0.89
C PRO A 94 3.63 8.85 1.44
N PHE A 95 3.73 8.13 2.56
CA PHE A 95 2.66 7.44 3.28
C PHE A 95 2.09 6.19 2.59
N LEU A 96 2.39 5.91 1.32
CA LEU A 96 1.77 4.78 0.61
C LEU A 96 2.07 3.44 1.32
N VAL A 97 3.34 3.15 1.60
CA VAL A 97 3.72 1.89 2.25
C VAL A 97 3.22 1.85 3.69
N THR A 98 3.35 2.97 4.42
CA THR A 98 2.92 3.09 5.82
C THR A 98 1.43 2.81 5.94
N ASP A 99 0.59 3.49 5.16
CA ASP A 99 -0.86 3.34 5.17
C ASP A 99 -1.29 1.93 4.73
N MET A 100 -0.71 1.38 3.66
CA MET A 100 -1.06 0.03 3.20
C MET A 100 -0.70 -1.05 4.22
N THR A 101 0.42 -0.87 4.92
CA THR A 101 0.83 -1.76 6.01
C THR A 101 -0.14 -1.66 7.18
N GLU A 102 -0.51 -0.44 7.58
CA GLU A 102 -1.48 -0.21 8.65
C GLU A 102 -2.86 -0.79 8.29
N PHE A 103 -3.35 -0.55 7.07
CA PHE A 103 -4.60 -1.11 6.59
C PHE A 103 -4.58 -2.64 6.61
N TRP A 104 -3.48 -3.27 6.21
CA TRP A 104 -3.33 -4.72 6.29
C TRP A 104 -3.36 -5.20 7.74
N ILE A 105 -2.51 -4.67 8.61
CA ILE A 105 -2.40 -5.09 10.02
C ILE A 105 -3.76 -4.96 10.74
N ASN A 106 -4.44 -3.83 10.54
CA ASN A 106 -5.66 -3.51 11.29
C ASN A 106 -6.92 -4.21 10.73
N ASN A 107 -6.94 -4.53 9.43
CA ASN A 107 -8.18 -5.00 8.77
C ASN A 107 -8.08 -6.42 8.17
N CYS A 108 -6.90 -7.04 8.09
CA CYS A 108 -6.75 -8.36 7.47
C CYS A 108 -7.64 -9.43 8.12
N ALA A 109 -7.73 -9.46 9.45
CA ALA A 109 -8.58 -10.42 10.14
C ALA A 109 -10.09 -10.15 9.95
N PRO A 110 -10.59 -8.92 10.17
CA PRO A 110 -12.01 -8.60 9.96
C PRO A 110 -12.53 -8.83 8.54
N MET A 111 -11.69 -8.70 7.50
CA MET A 111 -12.10 -8.85 6.10
C MET A 111 -12.67 -10.24 5.80
N ALA A 112 -13.64 -10.28 4.87
CA ALA A 112 -14.03 -11.53 4.22
C ALA A 112 -12.87 -12.11 3.40
N GLY A 113 -12.86 -13.43 3.19
CA GLY A 113 -11.77 -14.11 2.48
C GLY A 113 -11.50 -13.56 1.08
N ALA A 114 -12.56 -13.20 0.34
CA ALA A 114 -12.45 -12.60 -0.99
C ALA A 114 -11.83 -11.18 -0.95
N GLN A 115 -12.21 -10.34 0.01
CA GLN A 115 -11.63 -9.00 0.19
C GLN A 115 -10.15 -9.11 0.56
N ARG A 116 -9.80 -10.03 1.48
CA ARG A 116 -8.43 -10.29 1.90
C ARG A 116 -7.56 -10.71 0.72
N LEU A 117 -8.06 -11.64 -0.11
CA LEU A 117 -7.37 -12.10 -1.31
C LEU A 117 -7.22 -10.98 -2.36
N ASN A 118 -8.28 -10.20 -2.60
CA ASN A 118 -8.22 -9.09 -3.54
C ASN A 118 -7.18 -8.06 -3.10
N PHE A 119 -7.20 -7.66 -1.84
CA PHE A 119 -6.25 -6.68 -1.32
C PHE A 119 -4.81 -7.22 -1.31
N ALA A 120 -4.59 -8.46 -0.88
CA ALA A 120 -3.29 -9.10 -0.94
C ALA A 120 -2.73 -9.15 -2.37
N SER A 121 -3.57 -9.50 -3.35
CA SER A 121 -3.17 -9.54 -4.76
C SER A 121 -2.83 -8.14 -5.29
N PHE A 122 -3.62 -7.12 -4.93
CA PHE A 122 -3.34 -5.73 -5.29
C PHE A 122 -1.99 -5.27 -4.74
N LEU A 123 -1.71 -5.52 -3.46
CA LEU A 123 -0.44 -5.16 -2.83
C LEU A 123 0.74 -5.94 -3.43
N ALA A 124 0.57 -7.23 -3.70
CA ALA A 124 1.60 -8.05 -4.32
C ALA A 124 1.93 -7.57 -5.75
N LYS A 125 0.92 -7.19 -6.53
CA LYS A 125 1.11 -6.59 -7.86
C LYS A 125 1.77 -5.22 -7.78
N LEU A 126 1.48 -4.41 -6.77
CA LEU A 126 2.24 -3.17 -6.53
C LEU A 126 3.70 -3.49 -6.21
N ALA A 127 3.94 -4.39 -5.26
CA ALA A 127 5.28 -4.77 -4.84
C ALA A 127 6.13 -5.35 -5.99
N SER A 128 5.51 -6.09 -6.92
CA SER A 128 6.20 -6.65 -8.09
C SER A 128 6.82 -5.57 -8.99
N THR A 129 6.26 -4.36 -8.97
CA THR A 129 6.71 -3.22 -9.78
C THR A 129 7.90 -2.48 -9.15
N ARG A 130 8.33 -2.86 -7.93
CA ARG A 130 9.36 -2.19 -7.12
C ARG A 130 9.05 -0.73 -6.79
N ILE A 131 7.77 -0.41 -6.76
CA ILE A 131 7.31 0.89 -6.28
C ILE A 131 7.64 1.03 -4.81
N CYS A 132 8.21 2.18 -4.43
CA CYS A 132 8.76 2.39 -3.09
C CYS A 132 9.81 1.33 -2.69
N GLU A 133 10.62 0.88 -3.67
CA GLU A 133 11.67 -0.13 -3.50
C GLU A 133 11.08 -1.45 -2.96
N ASP A 134 11.77 -2.12 -2.04
CA ASP A 134 11.30 -3.37 -1.45
C ASP A 134 10.47 -3.17 -0.17
N ARG A 135 10.14 -1.91 0.19
CA ARG A 135 9.42 -1.62 1.44
C ARG A 135 8.02 -2.22 1.47
N MET A 136 7.35 -2.32 0.32
CA MET A 136 6.02 -2.94 0.22
C MET A 136 6.05 -4.44 0.58
N CYS A 137 7.17 -5.12 0.35
CA CYS A 137 7.34 -6.55 0.67
C CYS A 137 7.29 -6.84 2.17
N GLN A 138 7.41 -5.83 3.05
CA GLN A 138 7.24 -6.01 4.49
C GLN A 138 5.86 -6.60 4.84
N ILE A 139 4.82 -6.24 4.08
CA ILE A 139 3.46 -6.79 4.27
C ILE A 139 3.44 -8.30 4.02
N ALA A 140 4.18 -8.77 3.00
CA ALA A 140 4.34 -10.19 2.72
C ALA A 140 5.03 -10.93 3.87
N LEU A 141 6.07 -10.34 4.45
CA LEU A 141 6.81 -10.93 5.56
C LEU A 141 5.95 -11.05 6.83
N ILE A 142 5.14 -10.02 7.13
CA ILE A 142 4.15 -10.07 8.20
C ILE A 142 3.17 -11.22 7.94
N LEU A 143 2.60 -11.30 6.74
CA LEU A 143 1.68 -12.37 6.35
C LEU A 143 2.34 -13.76 6.45
N PHE A 144 3.57 -13.93 5.97
CA PHE A 144 4.28 -15.20 6.00
C PHE A 144 4.59 -15.66 7.41
N ARG A 145 5.02 -14.75 8.29
CA ARG A 145 5.19 -15.07 9.72
C ARG A 145 3.89 -15.57 10.33
N THR A 146 2.81 -14.81 10.14
CA THR A 146 1.48 -15.17 10.63
C THR A 146 0.95 -16.49 10.05
N THR A 147 1.27 -16.80 8.79
CA THR A 147 0.78 -17.98 8.08
C THR A 147 1.64 -19.23 8.35
N PHE A 148 2.96 -19.09 8.38
CA PHE A 148 3.89 -20.22 8.35
C PHE A 148 4.69 -20.42 9.64
N GLU A 149 4.85 -19.37 10.48
CA GLU A 149 5.66 -19.44 11.71
C GLU A 149 4.80 -19.49 12.98
N GLU A 150 3.66 -18.79 12.99
CA GLU A 150 2.70 -18.86 14.09
C GLU A 150 1.93 -20.18 14.01
N GLY A 151 2.33 -21.16 14.82
CA GLY A 151 1.71 -22.49 14.85
C GLY A 151 0.20 -22.40 15.08
N ARG A 152 -0.58 -22.62 14.01
CA ARG A 152 -2.05 -22.64 14.02
C ARG A 152 -2.56 -23.97 13.50
N ASP A 153 -3.67 -24.42 14.05
CA ASP A 153 -4.32 -25.64 13.59
C ASP A 153 -4.90 -25.45 12.19
N LEU A 154 -4.66 -26.45 11.32
CA LEU A 154 -5.35 -26.58 10.03
C LEU A 154 -6.78 -27.04 10.29
N ARG A 155 -7.65 -26.09 10.62
CA ARG A 155 -9.10 -26.34 10.66
C ARG A 155 -9.69 -26.07 9.29
N THR A 156 -10.23 -27.11 8.67
CA THR A 156 -11.12 -26.97 7.52
C THR A 156 -12.50 -26.62 8.06
N THR A 157 -12.81 -25.33 8.04
CA THR A 157 -14.14 -24.83 8.42
C THR A 157 -15.00 -24.77 7.15
N GLU A 158 -16.13 -25.47 7.14
CA GLU A 158 -17.09 -25.47 6.01
C GLU A 158 -17.89 -24.15 5.92
N GLU A 159 -17.80 -23.31 6.96
CA GLU A 159 -18.48 -22.01 6.98
C GLU A 159 -17.79 -20.99 6.07
N PRO A 160 -18.56 -20.19 5.32
CA PRO A 160 -18.01 -19.15 4.47
C PRO A 160 -17.30 -18.07 5.30
N ASP A 161 -16.05 -17.74 4.92
CA ASP A 161 -15.26 -16.66 5.52
C ASP A 161 -15.90 -15.29 5.20
N LYS A 162 -16.83 -14.89 6.06
CA LYS A 162 -17.54 -13.61 6.00
C LYS A 162 -16.81 -12.55 6.81
N GLU A 163 -17.08 -11.30 6.45
CA GLU A 163 -16.62 -10.13 7.21
C GLU A 163 -17.14 -10.20 8.65
N GLU A 164 -16.24 -10.07 9.61
CA GLU A 164 -16.55 -10.20 11.03
C GLU A 164 -15.85 -9.09 11.82
N PRO A 165 -16.60 -8.02 12.16
CA PRO A 165 -16.08 -6.93 12.96
C PRO A 165 -15.58 -7.43 14.32
N GLY A 166 -14.29 -7.22 14.62
CA GLY A 166 -13.67 -7.65 15.87
C GLY A 166 -12.92 -9.00 15.80
N ARG A 167 -12.90 -9.67 14.64
CA ARG A 167 -12.05 -10.85 14.46
C ARG A 167 -10.58 -10.46 14.63
N SER A 168 -9.88 -11.21 15.47
CA SER A 168 -8.43 -11.02 15.70
C SER A 168 -7.62 -11.87 14.74
N MET A 169 -6.42 -11.41 14.40
CA MET A 169 -5.46 -12.22 13.65
C MET A 169 -5.16 -13.54 14.36
N ARG A 170 -5.27 -13.67 15.69
CA ARG A 170 -5.01 -14.94 16.40
C ARG A 170 -6.14 -15.97 16.28
N THR A 171 -7.35 -15.52 15.98
CA THR A 171 -8.55 -16.39 15.88
C THR A 171 -8.85 -16.80 14.44
N LEU A 172 -8.13 -16.25 13.47
CA LEU A 172 -8.29 -16.58 12.06
C LEU A 172 -7.57 -17.90 11.73
N ASP A 173 -8.33 -18.87 11.22
CA ASP A 173 -7.78 -20.15 10.78
C ASP A 173 -6.78 -19.97 9.63
N LEU A 174 -5.76 -20.84 9.61
CA LEU A 174 -4.68 -20.78 8.63
C LEU A 174 -5.17 -20.84 7.18
N VAL A 175 -6.22 -21.63 6.92
CA VAL A 175 -6.81 -21.81 5.58
C VAL A 175 -7.27 -20.48 4.96
N HIS A 176 -7.62 -19.49 5.78
CA HIS A 176 -8.09 -18.19 5.34
C HIS A 176 -6.96 -17.22 4.98
N LEU A 177 -5.71 -17.52 5.35
CA LEU A 177 -4.51 -16.73 5.02
C LEU A 177 -3.73 -17.29 3.83
N LEU A 178 -3.82 -18.61 3.59
CA LEU A 178 -3.09 -19.28 2.50
C LEU A 178 -3.32 -18.67 1.11
N PRO A 179 -4.56 -18.30 0.70
CA PRO A 179 -4.77 -17.67 -0.61
C PRO A 179 -4.02 -16.34 -0.76
N ALA A 180 -3.99 -15.53 0.29
CA ALA A 180 -3.25 -14.28 0.30
C ALA A 180 -1.73 -14.53 0.21
N ALA A 181 -1.21 -15.51 0.96
CA ALA A 181 0.21 -15.85 0.92
C ALA A 181 0.63 -16.34 -0.47
N PHE A 182 -0.21 -17.17 -1.10
CA PHE A 182 0.00 -17.63 -2.46
C PHE A 182 0.02 -16.47 -3.47
N ALA A 183 -0.88 -15.49 -3.35
CA ALA A 183 -0.90 -14.32 -4.22
C ALA A 183 0.43 -13.53 -4.15
N TRP A 184 1.00 -13.36 -2.96
CA TRP A 184 2.31 -12.73 -2.78
C TRP A 184 3.45 -13.49 -3.44
N ILE A 185 3.49 -14.82 -3.28
CA ILE A 185 4.50 -15.67 -3.93
C ILE A 185 4.37 -15.59 -5.45
N LYS A 186 3.15 -15.61 -5.96
CA LYS A 186 2.87 -15.59 -7.39
C LYS A 186 3.25 -14.27 -8.04
N GLU A 187 2.81 -13.15 -7.48
CA GLU A 187 2.94 -11.84 -8.13
C GLU A 187 4.28 -11.16 -7.79
N ALA A 188 4.77 -11.29 -6.56
CA ALA A 188 5.97 -10.60 -6.06
C ALA A 188 7.13 -11.54 -5.67
N GLY A 189 7.02 -12.86 -5.95
CA GLY A 189 7.99 -13.86 -5.50
C GLY A 189 9.44 -13.56 -5.90
N GLN A 190 9.68 -12.99 -7.08
CA GLN A 190 11.03 -12.61 -7.50
C GLN A 190 11.64 -11.51 -6.63
N ASN A 191 10.86 -10.49 -6.27
CA ASN A 191 11.34 -9.43 -5.39
C ASN A 191 11.52 -9.96 -3.95
N LEU A 192 10.65 -10.85 -3.49
CA LEU A 192 10.77 -11.52 -2.20
C LEU A 192 12.03 -12.40 -2.10
N ILE A 193 12.41 -13.09 -3.19
CA ILE A 193 13.67 -13.84 -3.23
C ILE A 193 14.86 -12.89 -3.18
N GLN A 194 14.83 -11.79 -3.94
CA GLN A 194 15.95 -10.84 -3.93
C GLN A 194 16.20 -10.19 -2.57
N LEU A 195 15.19 -10.09 -1.71
CA LEU A 195 15.37 -9.66 -0.32
C LEU A 195 16.35 -10.54 0.48
N SER A 196 16.56 -11.81 0.11
CA SER A 196 17.56 -12.66 0.77
C SER A 196 18.99 -12.34 0.36
N ASP A 197 19.17 -11.67 -0.77
CA ASP A 197 20.48 -11.37 -1.35
C ASP A 197 21.01 -10.00 -0.90
N VAL A 198 20.17 -9.18 -0.28
CA VAL A 198 20.50 -7.83 0.20
C VAL A 198 20.83 -7.86 1.69
N PHE A 199 21.93 -7.20 2.10
CA PHE A 199 22.26 -7.00 3.50
C PHE A 199 21.22 -6.06 4.14
N TRP A 200 20.36 -6.60 5.01
CA TRP A 200 19.26 -5.94 5.72
C TRP A 200 19.63 -4.75 6.65
N ASN A 201 20.87 -4.28 6.63
CA ASN A 201 21.38 -3.27 7.55
C ASN A 201 20.82 -1.85 7.31
N ASP A 202 20.12 -1.61 6.19
CA ASP A 202 19.55 -0.29 5.86
C ASP A 202 18.04 -0.19 6.14
N CYS A 203 17.42 -1.20 6.77
CA CYS A 203 16.02 -1.10 7.18
C CYS A 203 15.85 -0.23 8.45
N PRO A 204 15.02 0.83 8.43
CA PRO A 204 14.68 1.58 9.63
C PRO A 204 14.12 0.66 10.72
N SER A 205 14.61 0.83 11.94
CA SER A 205 14.41 0.01 13.13
C SER A 205 12.95 -0.19 13.59
N THR A 206 11.98 0.40 12.89
CA THR A 206 10.54 0.18 13.10
C THR A 206 10.12 -1.28 12.85
N ILE A 207 10.83 -1.99 11.96
CA ILE A 207 10.57 -3.40 11.66
C ILE A 207 10.80 -4.30 12.88
N GLY A 208 11.79 -3.98 13.73
CA GLY A 208 12.03 -4.72 14.98
C GLY A 208 11.12 -4.31 16.15
N GLN A 209 10.33 -3.25 16.00
CA GLN A 209 9.42 -2.75 17.04
C GLN A 209 7.96 -3.17 16.80
N LEU A 210 7.53 -3.29 15.54
CA LEU A 210 6.23 -3.88 15.18
C LEU A 210 6.15 -5.38 15.50
N THR A 211 7.27 -6.02 15.80
CA THR A 211 7.35 -7.44 16.19
C THR A 211 7.09 -7.71 17.68
N ARG A 212 6.70 -6.71 18.48
CA ARG A 212 6.51 -6.82 19.95
C ARG A 212 5.07 -6.74 20.48
N TYR A 213 4.04 -6.79 19.63
CA TYR A 213 2.64 -6.82 20.07
C TYR A 213 1.88 -8.03 19.50
#